data_AF-A0A949P259-F1
#
_entry.id   AF-A0A949P259-F1
#
_cell.length_a   1.000
_cell.length_b   1.000
_cell.length_c   1.000
_cell.angle_alpha   90.00
_cell.angle_beta   90.00
_cell.angle_gamma   90.00
#
_symmetry.space_group_name_H-M   'P 1'
#
loop_
_entity.id
_entity.type
_entity.pdbx_description
1 polymer ?
#
loop_
_entity_poly.entity_id
_entity_poly.type
_entity_poly.pdbx_seq_one_letter_code
_entity_poly.pdbx_strand_id
1 'polypeptide(L)'
;TTCTEFIMQAYTFELYQVLGIFIPLIVTNCCILGRADGFARKNPILPSLIDGLMMGLGFMIILILLGAFREILGQGTLFSNMDLLFGDTAAAWEVKFFDNFPGILFLALPPGAFFGLGLIIALKNIINDKADEIYEQNTAPANTGSKRVRVTGHIS
;
A
#
# COMPACT_ATOMS: atom_id res chain seq x y z
N THR A 1 11.78 -18.56 -11.03
CA THR A 1 11.13 -17.88 -12.15
C THR A 1 10.97 -18.81 -13.35
N THR A 2 11.90 -19.74 -13.57
CA THR A 2 11.97 -20.67 -14.71
C THR A 2 10.66 -21.39 -15.08
N CYS A 3 9.94 -21.98 -14.11
CA CYS A 3 8.66 -22.64 -14.42
C CYS A 3 7.58 -21.65 -14.88
N THR A 4 7.53 -20.46 -14.29
CA THR A 4 6.57 -19.39 -14.65
C THR A 4 6.89 -18.81 -16.02
N GLU A 5 8.18 -18.61 -16.33
CA GLU A 5 8.66 -18.16 -17.64
C GLU A 5 8.23 -19.13 -18.75
N PHE A 6 8.44 -20.45 -18.55
CA PHE A 6 8.03 -21.45 -19.52
C PHE A 6 6.52 -21.55 -19.72
N ILE A 7 5.73 -21.40 -18.65
CA ILE A 7 4.26 -21.40 -18.76
C ILE A 7 3.77 -20.16 -19.54
N MET A 8 4.34 -18.98 -19.28
CA MET A 8 3.98 -17.77 -20.02
C MET A 8 4.39 -17.83 -21.48
N GLN A 9 5.55 -18.40 -21.79
CA GLN A 9 5.99 -18.60 -23.17
C GLN A 9 5.08 -19.57 -23.95
N ALA A 10 4.48 -20.55 -23.25
CA ALA A 10 3.59 -21.54 -23.85
C ALA A 10 2.17 -21.03 -24.11
N TYR A 11 1.60 -20.22 -23.21
CA TYR A 11 0.19 -19.79 -23.30
C TYR A 11 0.00 -18.32 -23.70
N THR A 12 0.96 -17.43 -23.44
CA THR A 12 0.81 -15.98 -23.60
C THR A 12 2.13 -15.32 -24.04
N PHE A 13 2.57 -15.61 -25.26
CA PHE A 13 3.86 -15.17 -25.78
C PHE A 13 3.98 -13.64 -25.96
N GLU A 14 2.92 -12.98 -26.44
CA GLU A 14 2.88 -11.51 -26.57
C GLU A 14 3.11 -10.80 -25.22
N LEU A 15 2.46 -11.30 -24.15
CA LEU A 15 2.62 -10.74 -22.80
C LEU A 15 4.02 -10.99 -22.22
N TYR A 16 4.61 -12.15 -22.53
CA TYR A 16 5.98 -12.48 -22.10
C TYR A 16 7.02 -11.50 -22.68
N GLN A 17 6.86 -11.02 -23.92
CA GLN A 17 7.80 -10.06 -24.52
C GLN A 17 7.82 -8.72 -23.77
N VAL A 18 6.67 -8.27 -23.27
CA VAL A 18 6.56 -7.00 -22.52
C VAL A 18 6.94 -7.20 -21.05
N LEU A 19 6.50 -8.30 -20.44
CA LEU A 19 6.63 -8.52 -18.99
C LEU A 19 7.89 -9.29 -18.58
N GLY A 20 8.67 -9.80 -19.54
CA GLY A 20 9.83 -10.67 -19.33
C GLY A 20 10.85 -10.14 -18.32
N ILE A 21 11.16 -8.85 -18.40
CA ILE A 21 12.12 -8.21 -17.49
C ILE A 21 11.57 -7.99 -16.07
N PHE A 22 10.25 -7.88 -15.93
CA PHE A 22 9.61 -7.65 -14.64
C PHE A 22 9.49 -8.94 -13.81
N ILE A 23 9.48 -10.12 -14.44
CA ILE A 23 9.34 -11.41 -13.74
C ILE A 23 10.50 -11.67 -12.75
N PRO A 24 11.79 -11.51 -13.12
CA PRO A 24 12.89 -11.55 -12.15
C PRO A 24 12.80 -10.46 -11.09
N LEU A 25 12.36 -9.25 -11.46
CA LEU A 25 12.25 -8.09 -10.55
C LEU A 25 11.18 -8.30 -9.47
N ILE A 26 10.08 -8.98 -9.82
CA ILE A 26 9.00 -9.34 -8.89
C ILE A 26 9.50 -10.39 -7.89
N VAL A 27 10.18 -11.44 -8.35
CA VAL A 27 10.64 -12.54 -7.46
C VAL A 27 11.79 -12.09 -6.55
N THR A 28 12.62 -11.15 -7.00
CA THR A 28 13.70 -10.55 -6.19
C THR A 28 13.24 -9.37 -5.35
N ASN A 29 11.95 -9.06 -5.33
CA ASN A 29 11.42 -8.00 -4.48
C ASN A 29 11.69 -8.31 -3.00
N CYS A 30 12.38 -7.39 -2.34
CA CYS A 30 12.80 -7.54 -0.95
C CYS A 30 11.64 -7.69 0.04
N CYS A 31 10.49 -7.09 -0.26
CA CYS A 31 9.31 -7.18 0.59
C CYS A 31 8.70 -8.59 0.55
N ILE A 32 8.62 -9.19 -0.65
CA ILE A 32 8.10 -10.54 -0.85
C ILE A 32 9.05 -11.57 -0.21
N LEU A 33 10.36 -11.47 -0.47
CA LEU A 33 11.35 -12.36 0.13
C LEU A 33 11.39 -12.25 1.66
N GLY A 34 11.29 -11.03 2.20
CA GLY A 34 11.26 -10.79 3.65
C GLY A 34 10.05 -11.43 4.34
N ARG A 35 8.85 -11.36 3.74
CA ARG A 35 7.66 -12.04 4.27
C ARG A 35 7.75 -13.56 4.10
N ALA A 36 8.30 -14.04 2.98
CA ALA A 36 8.47 -15.46 2.75
C ALA A 36 9.40 -16.11 3.79
N ASP A 37 10.56 -15.51 4.08
CA ASP A 37 11.51 -16.06 5.06
C ASP A 37 11.05 -15.81 6.52
N GLY A 38 10.40 -14.67 6.78
CA GLY A 38 9.96 -14.29 8.13
C GLY A 38 8.67 -14.99 8.60
N PHE A 39 7.67 -15.13 7.73
CA PHE A 39 6.33 -15.62 8.08
C PHE A 39 6.04 -17.00 7.48
N ALA A 40 6.22 -17.18 6.17
CA ALA A 40 5.83 -18.43 5.50
C ALA A 40 6.67 -19.64 5.91
N ARG A 41 7.95 -19.44 6.28
CA ARG A 41 8.83 -20.51 6.75
C ARG A 41 8.42 -21.13 8.10
N LYS A 42 7.69 -20.39 8.94
CA LYS A 42 7.38 -20.78 10.33
C LYS A 42 5.91 -21.09 10.58
N ASN A 43 5.03 -20.85 9.60
CA ASN A 43 3.58 -20.99 9.74
C ASN A 43 3.02 -22.03 8.77
N PRO A 44 1.84 -22.60 9.05
CA PRO A 44 1.19 -23.51 8.11
C PRO A 44 0.78 -22.81 6.81
N ILE A 45 0.45 -23.61 5.80
CA ILE A 45 0.26 -23.18 4.41
C ILE A 45 -0.89 -22.17 4.28
N LEU A 46 -2.00 -22.42 4.97
CA LEU A 46 -3.24 -21.64 4.87
C LEU A 46 -3.09 -20.19 5.41
N PRO A 47 -2.56 -19.95 6.63
CA PRO A 47 -2.29 -18.57 7.06
C PRO A 47 -1.20 -17.89 6.24
N SER A 48 -0.21 -18.62 5.73
CA SER A 48 0.84 -18.07 4.86
C SER A 48 0.30 -17.61 3.50
N LEU A 49 -0.71 -18.30 2.97
CA LEU A 49 -1.39 -17.90 1.74
C LEU A 49 -2.17 -16.59 1.93
N ILE A 50 -2.91 -16.48 3.03
CA ILE A 50 -3.65 -15.26 3.38
C ILE A 50 -2.69 -14.09 3.59
N ASP A 51 -1.55 -14.32 4.25
CA ASP A 51 -0.52 -13.29 4.42
C ASP A 51 0.03 -12.78 3.09
N GLY A 52 0.39 -13.71 2.18
CA GLY A 52 0.87 -13.37 0.85
C GLY A 52 -0.16 -12.58 0.03
N LEU A 53 -1.44 -12.98 0.11
CA LEU A 53 -2.53 -12.29 -0.58
C LEU A 53 -2.75 -10.88 -0.03
N MET A 54 -2.79 -10.72 1.29
CA MET A 54 -2.98 -9.41 1.93
C MET A 54 -1.80 -8.48 1.68
N MET A 55 -0.57 -9.01 1.72
CA MET A 55 0.63 -8.24 1.41
C MET A 55 0.63 -7.77 -0.05
N GLY A 56 0.28 -8.66 -0.99
CA GLY A 56 0.19 -8.33 -2.41
C GLY A 56 -0.90 -7.28 -2.70
N LEU A 57 -2.08 -7.42 -2.08
CA LEU A 57 -3.19 -6.49 -2.21
C LEU A 57 -2.83 -5.12 -1.63
N GLY A 58 -2.19 -5.08 -0.46
CA GLY A 58 -1.69 -3.83 0.13
C GLY A 58 -0.66 -3.13 -0.77
N PHE A 59 0.28 -3.88 -1.34
CA PHE A 59 1.27 -3.35 -2.28
C PHE A 59 0.59 -2.79 -3.54
N MET A 60 -0.39 -3.50 -4.10
CA MET A 60 -1.19 -3.05 -5.24
C MET A 60 -1.91 -1.72 -4.94
N ILE A 61 -2.59 -1.60 -3.79
CA ILE A 61 -3.30 -0.37 -3.41
C ILE A 61 -2.33 0.80 -3.32
N ILE A 62 -1.16 0.61 -2.70
CA ILE A 62 -0.15 1.68 -2.57
C ILE A 62 0.33 2.12 -3.96
N LEU A 63 0.60 1.18 -4.87
CA LEU A 63 1.03 1.52 -6.23
C LEU A 63 -0.05 2.26 -7.02
N ILE A 64 -1.33 1.88 -6.87
CA ILE A 64 -2.45 2.58 -7.52
C ILE A 64 -2.57 4.00 -6.98
N LEU A 65 -2.53 4.19 -5.65
CA LEU A 65 -2.60 5.50 -5.03
C LEU A 65 -1.42 6.39 -5.43
N LEU A 66 -0.21 5.84 -5.47
CA LEU A 66 0.97 6.56 -5.94
C LEU A 66 0.90 6.90 -7.43
N GLY A 67 0.37 5.99 -8.25
CA GLY A 67 0.12 6.24 -9.67
C GLY A 67 -0.85 7.39 -9.88
N ALA A 68 -2.01 7.34 -9.22
CA ALA A 68 -3.02 8.39 -9.28
C ALA A 68 -2.48 9.74 -8.78
N PHE A 69 -1.75 9.76 -7.67
CA PHE A 69 -1.10 10.97 -7.17
C PHE A 69 -0.09 11.55 -8.16
N ARG A 70 0.70 10.70 -8.83
CA ARG A 70 1.67 11.12 -9.84
C ARG A 70 1.02 11.63 -11.13
N GLU A 71 -0.11 11.06 -11.55
CA GLU A 71 -0.87 11.56 -12.69
C GLU A 71 -1.47 12.93 -12.38
N ILE A 72 -2.15 13.07 -11.23
CA ILE A 72 -2.79 14.32 -10.82
C ILE A 72 -1.75 15.45 -10.70
N LEU A 73 -0.61 15.20 -10.07
CA LEU A 73 0.36 16.27 -9.82
C LEU A 73 1.40 16.45 -10.94
N GLY A 74 1.60 15.44 -11.77
CA GLY A 74 2.50 15.50 -12.92
C GLY A 74 1.83 16.12 -14.15
N GLN A 75 0.58 15.74 -14.45
CA GLN A 75 -0.14 16.13 -15.67
C GLN A 75 -1.44 16.89 -15.41
N GLY A 76 -1.94 16.96 -14.16
CA GLY A 76 -3.21 17.64 -13.86
C GLY A 76 -4.45 16.86 -14.29
N THR A 77 -4.28 15.58 -14.65
CA THR A 77 -5.33 14.69 -15.16
C THR A 77 -5.34 13.40 -14.36
N LEU A 78 -6.49 12.72 -14.35
CA LEU A 78 -6.63 11.38 -13.80
C LEU A 78 -7.09 10.47 -14.94
N PHE A 79 -6.44 9.30 -15.10
CA PHE A 79 -6.74 8.32 -16.15
C PHE A 79 -6.41 8.77 -17.58
N SER A 80 -5.38 9.60 -17.72
CA SER A 80 -4.81 9.98 -19.02
C SER A 80 -4.24 8.77 -19.76
N ASN A 81 -4.54 8.62 -21.06
CA ASN A 81 -4.05 7.54 -21.93
C ASN A 81 -4.49 6.10 -21.59
N MET A 82 -5.62 5.92 -20.90
CA MET A 82 -6.13 4.56 -20.62
C MET A 82 -6.67 3.84 -21.88
N ASP A 83 -6.81 4.57 -22.99
CA ASP A 83 -7.06 4.06 -24.35
C ASP A 83 -6.07 2.98 -24.81
N LEU A 84 -4.81 3.11 -24.41
CA LEU A 84 -3.76 2.16 -24.78
C LEU A 84 -3.93 0.80 -24.09
N LEU A 85 -4.66 0.75 -22.96
CA LEU A 85 -4.88 -0.46 -22.17
C LEU A 85 -6.25 -1.10 -22.40
N PHE A 86 -7.29 -0.29 -22.62
CA PHE A 86 -8.68 -0.77 -22.71
C PHE A 86 -9.35 -0.49 -24.06
N GLY A 87 -8.64 0.15 -25.02
CA GLY A 87 -9.15 0.54 -26.33
C GLY A 87 -9.94 1.86 -26.30
N ASP A 88 -10.50 2.25 -27.45
CA ASP A 88 -11.20 3.54 -27.69
C ASP A 88 -12.34 3.86 -26.72
N THR A 89 -12.83 2.88 -25.94
CA THR A 89 -13.89 3.07 -24.95
C THR A 89 -13.41 3.70 -23.65
N ALA A 90 -12.09 3.73 -23.39
CA ALA A 90 -11.50 4.28 -22.17
C ALA A 90 -11.06 5.75 -22.29
N ALA A 91 -11.10 6.35 -23.48
CA ALA A 91 -10.84 7.78 -23.71
C ALA A 91 -11.78 8.66 -22.91
N ALA A 92 -13.01 8.17 -22.71
CA ALA A 92 -14.05 8.86 -21.97
C ALA A 92 -13.83 8.87 -20.45
N TRP A 93 -12.86 8.12 -19.92
CA TRP A 93 -12.56 8.08 -18.49
C TRP A 93 -11.52 9.13 -18.07
N GLU A 94 -10.99 9.91 -19.02
CA GLU A 94 -10.07 11.00 -18.74
C GLU A 94 -10.79 12.13 -17.97
N VAL A 95 -10.42 12.30 -16.69
CA VAL A 95 -10.89 13.43 -15.88
C VAL A 95 -9.77 14.48 -15.86
N LYS A 96 -9.96 15.56 -16.61
CA LYS A 96 -9.05 16.72 -16.61
C LYS A 96 -9.41 17.65 -15.47
N PHE A 97 -8.50 17.84 -14.52
CA PHE A 97 -8.70 18.76 -13.40
C PHE A 97 -8.17 20.17 -13.69
N PHE A 98 -7.16 20.31 -14.56
CA PHE A 98 -6.62 21.61 -14.95
C PHE A 98 -6.20 21.67 -16.44
N ASP A 99 -6.69 22.68 -17.16
CA ASP A 99 -6.49 22.83 -18.62
C ASP A 99 -5.09 23.35 -19.03
N ASN A 100 -4.28 23.83 -18.09
CA ASN A 100 -2.96 24.43 -18.38
C ASN A 100 -2.02 24.35 -17.17
N PHE A 101 -1.66 23.14 -16.76
CA PHE A 101 -0.54 22.96 -15.83
C PHE A 101 0.77 22.78 -16.61
N PRO A 102 1.80 23.62 -16.38
CA PRO A 102 3.15 23.27 -16.80
C PRO A 102 3.56 22.07 -15.94
N GLY A 103 3.39 20.87 -16.48
CA GLY A 103 3.56 19.62 -15.74
C GLY A 103 4.86 19.62 -14.94
N ILE A 104 4.77 19.32 -13.65
CA ILE A 104 5.95 19.27 -12.77
C ILE A 104 6.69 17.98 -13.11
N LEU A 105 7.59 18.02 -14.10
CA LEU A 105 8.35 16.87 -14.58
C LEU A 105 9.12 16.17 -13.45
N PHE A 106 9.57 16.92 -12.45
CA PHE A 106 10.20 16.40 -11.25
C PHE A 106 9.33 15.39 -10.47
N LEU A 107 8.00 15.58 -10.49
CA LEU A 107 7.05 14.75 -9.76
C LEU A 107 6.62 13.50 -10.54
N ALA A 108 6.81 13.51 -11.86
CA ALA A 108 6.67 12.34 -12.72
C ALA A 108 7.90 11.42 -12.68
N LEU A 109 9.07 11.89 -12.22
CA LEU A 109 10.30 11.11 -12.11
C LEU A 109 10.38 10.35 -10.75
N PRO A 110 11.36 9.43 -10.56
CA PRO A 110 11.56 8.69 -9.30
C PRO A 110 11.47 9.50 -7.99
N PRO A 111 12.02 10.74 -7.86
CA PRO A 111 11.86 11.56 -6.65
C PRO A 111 10.40 11.88 -6.30
N GLY A 112 9.51 11.99 -7.28
CA GLY A 112 8.09 12.20 -7.02
C GLY A 112 7.41 11.01 -6.34
N ALA A 113 7.84 9.79 -6.65
CA ALA A 113 7.35 8.59 -5.98
C ALA A 113 7.78 8.53 -4.50
N PHE A 114 9.01 8.94 -4.18
CA PHE A 114 9.47 9.03 -2.79
C PHE A 114 8.71 10.08 -2.00
N PHE A 115 8.45 11.24 -2.61
CA PHE A 115 7.65 12.29 -1.98
C PHE A 115 6.21 11.82 -1.70
N GLY A 116 5.55 11.22 -2.70
CA GLY A 116 4.21 10.66 -2.54
C GLY A 116 4.14 9.57 -1.47
N LEU A 117 5.14 8.67 -1.43
CA LEU A 117 5.20 7.62 -0.41
C LEU A 117 5.40 8.23 0.98
N GLY A 118 6.25 9.25 1.12
CA GLY A 118 6.44 9.98 2.36
C GLY A 118 5.15 10.61 2.89
N LEU A 119 4.35 11.21 2.00
CA LEU A 119 3.05 11.77 2.34
C LEU A 119 2.06 10.68 2.81
N ILE A 120 1.98 9.55 2.09
CA ILE A 120 1.11 8.43 2.46
C ILE A 120 1.50 7.89 3.85
N ILE A 121 2.80 7.73 4.13
CA ILE A 121 3.29 7.26 5.43
C ILE A 121 2.95 8.27 6.53
N ALA A 122 3.14 9.57 6.28
CA ALA A 122 2.79 10.61 7.25
C ALA A 122 1.30 10.61 7.59
N LEU A 123 0.44 10.48 6.57
CA LEU A 123 -1.01 10.35 6.76
C LEU A 123 -1.36 9.09 7.56
N LYS A 124 -0.75 7.94 7.22
CA LYS A 124 -0.95 6.70 7.98
C LYS A 124 -0.53 6.86 9.44
N ASN A 125 0.56 7.56 9.71
CA ASN A 125 1.03 7.78 11.07
C ASN A 125 0.03 8.60 11.89
N ILE A 126 -0.46 9.71 11.32
CA ILE A 126 -1.46 10.57 11.98
C ILE A 126 -2.75 9.78 12.29
N ILE A 127 -3.19 8.92 11.37
CA ILE A 127 -4.37 8.06 11.58
C ILE A 127 -4.08 7.03 12.68
N ASN A 128 -2.87 6.45 12.70
CA ASN A 128 -2.48 5.48 13.72
C ASN A 128 -2.42 6.11 15.10
N ASP A 129 -1.81 7.29 15.24
CA ASP A 129 -1.72 8.02 16.52
C ASP A 129 -3.13 8.28 17.09
N LYS A 130 -4.07 8.71 16.23
CA LYS A 130 -5.48 8.88 16.63
C LYS A 130 -6.17 7.58 17.00
N ALA A 131 -5.89 6.49 16.28
CA ALA A 131 -6.47 5.19 16.57
C ALA A 131 -5.94 4.66 17.91
N ASP A 132 -4.64 4.79 18.16
CA ASP A 132 -3.96 4.36 19.37
C ASP A 132 -4.51 5.12 20.60
N GLU A 133 -4.72 6.44 20.50
CA GLU A 133 -5.38 7.24 21.54
C GLU A 133 -6.80 6.70 21.88
N ILE A 134 -7.57 6.30 20.86
CA ILE A 134 -8.91 5.72 21.06
C ILE A 134 -8.82 4.33 21.69
N TYR A 135 -7.85 3.50 21.30
CA TYR A 135 -7.62 2.19 21.92
C TYR A 135 -7.20 2.33 23.39
N GLU A 136 -6.31 3.25 23.72
CA GLU A 136 -5.87 3.49 25.09
C GLU A 136 -7.02 3.98 25.98
N GLN A 137 -7.90 4.85 25.48
CA GLN A 137 -9.08 5.30 26.23
C GLN A 137 -10.10 4.17 26.49
N ASN A 138 -10.27 3.24 25.55
CA ASN A 138 -11.18 2.09 25.71
C ASN A 138 -10.59 0.96 26.56
N THR A 139 -9.26 0.90 26.71
CA THR A 139 -8.54 -0.14 27.47
C THR A 139 -8.10 0.35 28.86
N ALA A 140 -8.14 1.66 29.13
CA ALA A 140 -7.91 2.20 30.46
C ALA A 140 -9.01 1.71 31.42
N PRO A 141 -8.66 1.05 32.54
CA PRO A 141 -9.66 0.59 33.49
C PRO A 141 -10.43 1.81 34.02
N ALA A 142 -11.75 1.77 33.94
CA ALA A 142 -12.64 2.72 34.57
C ALA A 142 -12.19 2.88 36.04
N ASN A 143 -11.61 4.05 36.35
CA ASN A 143 -11.02 4.33 37.65
C ASN A 143 -12.17 4.36 38.66
N THR A 144 -12.45 3.20 39.25
CA THR A 144 -13.42 3.05 40.32
C THR A 144 -12.85 3.87 41.46
N GLY A 145 -13.49 5.02 41.72
CA GLY A 145 -13.05 5.99 42.69
C GLY A 145 -12.59 5.30 43.97
N SER A 146 -11.28 5.40 44.24
CA SER A 146 -10.70 5.00 45.51
C SER A 146 -11.41 5.78 46.61
N LYS A 147 -12.43 5.15 47.21
CA LYS A 147 -13.00 5.57 48.48
C LYS A 147 -11.83 5.58 49.45
N ARG A 148 -11.39 6.80 49.82
CA ARG A 148 -10.46 7.00 50.91
C ARG A 148 -11.09 6.42 52.18
N VAL A 149 -10.76 5.17 52.50
CA VAL A 149 -11.12 4.56 53.78
C VAL A 149 -10.21 5.22 54.81
N ARG A 150 -10.80 6.16 55.55
CA ARG A 150 -10.17 6.85 56.67
C ARG A 150 -9.96 5.85 57.81
N VAL A 151 -8.79 5.23 57.84
CA VAL A 151 -8.35 4.42 58.99
C VAL A 151 -7.93 5.38 60.10
N THR A 152 -8.89 5.78 60.92
CA THR A 152 -8.61 6.32 62.27
C THR A 152 -9.38 5.47 63.26
N GLY A 153 -8.81 4.32 63.61
CA GLY A 153 -9.14 3.59 64.82
C GLY A 153 -8.28 4.14 65.95
N HIS A 154 -8.93 4.69 66.98
CA HIS A 154 -8.29 5.04 68.23
C HIS A 154 -7.79 3.76 68.90
N ILE A 155 -6.50 3.71 69.21
CA ILE A 155 -5.89 2.67 70.04
C ILE A 155 -6.04 3.18 71.47
N SER A 156 -6.76 2.44 72.30
CA SER A 156 -6.81 2.62 73.75
C SER A 156 -6.86 1.24 74.39
#